data_AF-A0A1Y3YDQ2-F1
#
_entry.id   AF-A0A1Y3YDQ2-F1
#
_cell.length_a   1.000
_cell.length_b   1.000
_cell.length_c   1.000
_cell.angle_alpha   90.00
_cell.angle_beta   90.00
_cell.angle_gamma   90.00
#
_symmetry.space_group_name_H-M   'P 1'
#
loop_
_entity.id
_entity.type
_entity.pdbx_description
1 polymer ?
#
loop_
_entity_poly.entity_id
_entity_poly.type
_entity_poly.pdbx_seq_one_letter_code
_entity_poly.pdbx_strand_id
1 'polypeptide(L)'
;MAETSQALAQALALWPYHQYTALWQVAVHNRDAQEALTRLEQMLETLEQPWQLGDTVLYRRMAPQAKEFQPGELRALLLGQLEQDPDLSWLREHPRAQALLQRIHP
;
A
#
# COMPACT_ATOMS: atom_id res chain seq x y z
N MET A 1 1.92 -18.89 10.80
CA MET A 1 0.67 -18.39 10.20
C MET A 1 0.93 -17.30 9.15
N ALA A 2 1.75 -16.28 9.42
CA ALA A 2 2.11 -15.27 8.41
C ALA A 2 2.80 -15.86 7.17
N GLU A 3 3.75 -16.80 7.37
CA GLU A 3 4.44 -17.49 6.26
C GLU A 3 3.48 -18.27 5.35
N THR A 4 2.48 -18.93 5.92
CA THR A 4 1.45 -19.67 5.18
C THR A 4 0.56 -18.73 4.35
N SER A 5 0.23 -17.56 4.90
CA SER A 5 -0.53 -16.53 4.19
C SER A 5 0.28 -15.91 3.03
N GLN A 6 1.59 -15.72 3.22
CA GLN A 6 2.47 -15.17 2.20
C GLN A 6 2.68 -16.16 1.05
N ALA A 7 2.92 -17.44 1.36
CA ALA A 7 3.04 -18.49 0.35
C ALA A 7 1.76 -18.65 -0.48
N LEU A 8 0.58 -18.55 0.16
CA LEU A 8 -0.70 -18.60 -0.52
C LEU A 8 -0.91 -17.38 -1.43
N ALA A 9 -0.58 -16.17 -0.96
CA ALA A 9 -0.70 -14.96 -1.78
C ALA A 9 0.18 -15.01 -3.03
N GLN A 10 1.41 -15.55 -2.90
CA GLN A 10 2.31 -15.77 -4.03
C GLN A 10 1.76 -16.83 -5.00
N ALA A 11 1.25 -17.95 -4.49
CA ALA A 11 0.67 -19.01 -5.31
C ALA A 11 -0.56 -18.54 -6.11
N LEU A 12 -1.29 -17.56 -5.58
CA LEU A 12 -2.45 -16.94 -6.23
C LEU A 12 -2.10 -15.74 -7.11
N ALA A 13 -0.80 -15.40 -7.21
CA ALA A 13 -0.27 -14.22 -7.89
C ALA A 13 -0.98 -12.93 -7.45
N LEU A 14 -1.32 -12.82 -6.15
CA LEU A 14 -1.94 -11.62 -5.60
C LEU A 14 -0.98 -10.44 -5.61
N TRP A 15 -1.54 -9.25 -5.71
CA TRP A 15 -0.76 -8.03 -5.71
C TRP A 15 0.00 -7.86 -4.38
N PRO A 16 1.34 -7.68 -4.39
CA PRO A 16 2.12 -7.51 -3.16
C PRO A 16 1.65 -6.34 -2.28
N TYR A 17 0.97 -5.35 -2.87
CA TYR A 17 0.31 -4.24 -2.16
C TYR A 17 -0.52 -4.70 -0.96
N HIS A 18 -1.27 -5.80 -1.08
CA HIS A 18 -2.13 -6.29 0.01
C HIS A 18 -1.33 -6.77 1.22
N GLN A 19 -0.17 -7.41 1.00
CA GLN A 19 0.71 -7.83 2.09
C GLN A 19 1.23 -6.61 2.85
N TYR A 20 1.70 -5.59 2.13
CA TYR A 20 2.22 -4.38 2.75
C TYR A 20 1.13 -3.60 3.50
N THR A 21 -0.11 -3.60 3.01
CA THR A 21 -1.25 -2.98 3.72
C THR A 21 -1.49 -3.64 5.08
N ALA A 22 -1.50 -4.98 5.14
CA ALA A 22 -1.70 -5.69 6.40
C ALA A 22 -0.55 -5.42 7.40
N LEU A 23 0.69 -5.43 6.92
CA LEU A 23 1.85 -5.13 7.76
C LEU A 23 1.86 -3.67 8.24
N TRP A 24 1.44 -2.74 7.37
CA TRP A 24 1.28 -1.32 7.70
C TRP A 24 0.26 -1.12 8.82
N GLN A 25 -0.90 -1.78 8.74
CA GLN A 25 -1.93 -1.70 9.79
C GLN A 25 -1.42 -2.18 11.15
N VAL A 26 -0.63 -3.26 11.17
CA VAL A 26 0.01 -3.76 12.41
C VAL A 26 1.02 -2.75 12.95
N ALA A 27 1.86 -2.16 12.09
CA ALA A 27 2.85 -1.17 12.50
C ALA A 27 2.21 0.11 13.03
N VAL A 28 1.13 0.59 12.38
CA VAL A 28 0.34 1.74 12.84
C VAL A 28 -0.29 1.46 14.20
N HIS A 29 -0.91 0.28 14.37
CA HIS A 29 -1.49 -0.13 15.65
C HIS A 29 -0.42 -0.17 16.77
N ASN A 30 0.78 -0.66 16.47
CA ASN A 30 1.89 -0.74 17.42
C ASN A 30 2.64 0.58 17.60
N ARG A 31 2.26 1.64 16.88
CA ARG A 31 2.97 2.94 16.83
C ARG A 31 4.45 2.83 16.47
N ASP A 32 4.80 1.86 15.62
CA ASP A 32 6.15 1.73 15.08
C ASP A 32 6.29 2.60 13.83
N ALA A 33 6.82 3.81 14.01
CA ALA A 33 6.94 4.80 12.92
C ALA A 33 7.85 4.31 11.80
N GLN A 34 8.94 3.63 12.16
CA GLN A 34 9.94 3.20 11.20
C GLN A 34 9.36 2.10 10.30
N GLU A 35 8.73 1.10 10.90
CA GLU A 35 8.10 0.00 10.18
C GLU A 35 6.89 0.50 9.36
N ALA A 36 6.02 1.34 9.94
CA ALA A 36 4.88 1.88 9.23
C ALA A 36 5.30 2.69 8.00
N LEU A 37 6.33 3.54 8.11
CA LEU A 37 6.83 4.30 6.96
C LEU A 37 7.49 3.40 5.91
N THR A 38 8.20 2.35 6.34
CA THR A 38 8.77 1.37 5.41
C THR A 38 7.69 0.62 4.65
N ARG A 39 6.60 0.19 5.29
CA ARG A 39 5.49 -0.48 4.61
C ARG A 39 4.71 0.46 3.70
N LEU A 40 4.53 1.73 4.09
CA LEU A 40 3.89 2.73 3.25
C LEU A 40 4.71 3.00 1.98
N GLU A 41 6.02 3.15 2.10
CA GLU A 41 6.92 3.28 0.94
C GLU A 41 6.80 2.08 -0.01
N GLN A 42 6.82 0.85 0.52
CA GLN A 42 6.64 -0.36 -0.28
C GLN A 42 5.27 -0.41 -0.97
N MET A 43 4.20 0.03 -0.29
CA MET A 43 2.88 0.18 -0.92
C MET A 43 2.96 1.15 -2.10
N LEU A 44 3.54 2.33 -1.91
CA LEU A 44 3.68 3.35 -2.96
C LEU A 44 4.51 2.85 -4.15
N GLU A 45 5.63 2.17 -3.91
CA GLU A 45 6.46 1.55 -4.95
C GLU A 45 5.69 0.48 -5.74
N THR A 46 4.86 -0.33 -5.07
CA THR A 46 4.02 -1.32 -5.78
C THR A 46 2.95 -0.70 -6.68
N LEU A 47 2.56 0.56 -6.45
CA LEU A 47 1.66 1.29 -7.34
C LEU A 47 2.32 1.71 -8.65
N GLU A 48 3.66 1.84 -8.67
CA GLU A 48 4.42 2.20 -9.88
C GLU A 48 4.62 0.99 -10.80
N GLN A 49 4.51 -0.22 -10.26
CA GLN A 49 4.65 -1.45 -11.03
C GLN A 49 3.36 -1.75 -11.79
N PRO A 50 3.43 -2.12 -13.09
CA PRO A 50 2.25 -2.52 -13.84
C PRO A 50 1.64 -3.77 -13.20
N TRP A 51 0.40 -3.65 -12.74
CA TRP A 51 -0.37 -4.76 -12.21
C TRP A 51 -1.76 -4.78 -12.82
N GLN A 52 -2.21 -5.95 -13.27
CA GLN A 52 -3.56 -6.13 -13.77
C GLN A 52 -4.27 -7.22 -13.00
N LEU A 53 -5.55 -6.97 -12.70
CA LEU A 53 -6.43 -7.93 -12.02
C LEU A 53 -6.48 -9.28 -12.77
N GLY A 54 -6.38 -9.23 -14.10
CA GLY A 54 -6.39 -10.38 -15.01
C GLY A 54 -5.23 -11.35 -14.84
N ASP A 55 -4.09 -10.86 -14.34
CA ASP A 55 -2.86 -11.65 -14.18
C ASP A 55 -2.96 -12.60 -12.98
N THR A 56 -3.84 -12.30 -12.03
CA THR A 56 -4.05 -13.12 -10.83
C THR A 56 -4.84 -14.40 -11.13
N VAL A 57 -4.59 -15.45 -10.36
CA VAL A 57 -5.34 -16.72 -10.49
C VAL A 57 -6.81 -16.52 -10.08
N LEU A 58 -7.05 -15.71 -9.04
CA LEU A 58 -8.38 -15.53 -8.46
C LEU A 58 -9.30 -14.66 -9.32
N TYR A 59 -8.78 -13.59 -9.93
CA TYR A 59 -9.61 -12.56 -10.55
C TYR A 59 -9.54 -12.52 -12.08
N ARG A 60 -8.79 -13.43 -12.72
CA ARG A 60 -8.68 -13.53 -14.18
C ARG A 60 -10.01 -13.45 -14.93
N ARG A 61 -11.05 -14.11 -14.39
CA ARG A 61 -12.37 -14.18 -15.04
C ARG A 61 -13.21 -12.91 -14.87
N MET A 62 -12.91 -12.10 -13.86
CA MET A 62 -13.63 -10.86 -13.55
C MET A 62 -12.98 -9.65 -14.23
N ALA A 63 -11.70 -9.75 -14.59
CA ALA A 63 -10.94 -8.67 -15.22
C ALA A 63 -11.62 -8.01 -16.43
N PRO A 64 -12.32 -8.73 -17.34
CA PRO A 64 -12.99 -8.10 -18.47
C PRO A 64 -14.14 -7.15 -18.09
N GLN A 65 -14.72 -7.29 -16.89
CA GLN A 65 -15.78 -6.40 -16.40
C GLN A 65 -15.28 -5.38 -15.37
N ALA A 66 -14.00 -5.45 -14.97
CA ALA A 66 -13.45 -4.56 -13.97
C ALA A 66 -13.16 -3.19 -14.58
N LYS A 67 -13.49 -2.12 -13.84
CA LYS A 67 -13.02 -0.78 -14.17
C LYS A 67 -11.49 -0.78 -14.11
N GLU A 68 -10.86 -0.08 -15.05
CA GLU A 68 -9.40 0.12 -15.03
C GLU A 68 -8.98 0.76 -13.71
N PHE A 69 -8.03 0.12 -13.04
CA PHE A 69 -7.46 0.61 -11.80
C PHE A 69 -6.53 1.78 -12.11
N GLN A 70 -6.69 2.89 -11.38
CA GLN A 70 -5.84 4.08 -11.53
C GLN A 70 -4.89 4.19 -10.33
N PRO A 71 -3.62 3.77 -10.45
CA PRO A 71 -2.68 3.80 -9.34
C PRO A 71 -2.44 5.21 -8.77
N GLY A 72 -2.57 6.23 -9.62
CA GLY A 72 -2.43 7.63 -9.22
C GLY A 72 -3.49 8.10 -8.22
N GLU A 73 -4.74 7.67 -8.36
CA GLU A 73 -5.82 8.01 -7.43
C GLU A 73 -5.56 7.39 -6.05
N LEU A 74 -5.13 6.12 -6.01
CA LEU A 74 -4.80 5.44 -4.75
C LEU A 74 -3.56 6.05 -4.09
N ARG A 75 -2.54 6.42 -4.87
CA ARG A 75 -1.36 7.14 -4.37
C ARG A 75 -1.76 8.46 -3.70
N ALA A 76 -2.59 9.25 -4.37
CA ALA A 76 -3.07 10.53 -3.84
C ALA A 76 -3.88 10.32 -2.55
N LEU A 77 -4.74 9.30 -2.50
CA LEU A 77 -5.52 8.97 -1.31
C LEU A 77 -4.64 8.61 -0.11
N LEU A 78 -3.69 7.69 -0.28
CA LEU A 78 -2.80 7.24 0.82
C LEU A 78 -2.00 8.40 1.42
N LEU A 79 -1.49 9.27 0.55
CA LEU A 79 -0.69 10.40 0.99
C LEU A 79 -1.55 11.53 1.59
N GLY A 80 -2.75 11.76 1.05
CA GLY A 80 -3.74 12.65 1.65
C GLY A 80 -4.16 12.18 3.05
N GLN A 81 -4.28 10.87 3.27
CA GLN A 81 -4.50 10.31 4.61
C GLN A 81 -3.33 10.60 5.54
N LEU A 82 -2.09 10.37 5.11
CA LEU A 82 -0.91 10.73 5.92
C LEU A 82 -0.89 12.22 6.31
N GLU A 83 -1.28 13.10 5.39
CA GLU A 83 -1.31 14.55 5.58
C GLU A 83 -2.46 15.04 6.47
N GLN A 84 -3.64 14.44 6.38
CA GLN A 84 -4.86 14.99 6.98
C GLN A 84 -5.41 14.17 8.14
N ASP A 85 -5.15 12.87 8.19
CA ASP A 85 -5.73 11.98 9.18
C ASP A 85 -5.15 12.29 10.59
N PRO A 86 -6.00 12.66 11.58
CA PRO A 86 -5.56 12.88 12.95
C PRO A 86 -4.89 11.65 13.58
N ASP A 87 -5.31 10.45 13.21
CA ASP A 87 -4.80 9.19 13.78
C ASP A 87 -3.36 8.90 13.31
N LEU A 88 -2.91 9.56 12.24
CA LEU A 88 -1.56 9.48 11.70
C LEU A 88 -0.68 10.69 12.06
N SER A 89 -1.18 11.62 12.89
CA SER A 89 -0.43 12.81 13.31
C SER A 89 0.95 12.50 13.88
N TRP A 90 1.06 11.45 14.70
CA TRP A 90 2.32 10.96 15.28
C TRP A 90 3.33 10.46 14.22
N LEU A 91 2.84 10.00 13.06
CA LEU A 91 3.67 9.55 11.95
C LEU A 91 4.14 10.75 11.10
N ARG A 92 3.29 11.77 10.95
CA ARG A 92 3.52 12.97 10.14
C ARG A 92 4.73 13.78 10.61
N GLU A 93 5.00 13.81 11.91
CA GLU A 93 6.15 14.52 12.48
C GLU A 93 7.49 13.86 12.11
N HIS A 94 7.47 12.60 11.65
CA HIS A 94 8.67 11.88 11.29
C HIS A 94 9.31 12.45 10.00
N PRO A 95 10.65 12.67 9.95
CA PRO A 95 11.32 13.25 8.79
C PRO A 95 11.04 12.52 7.47
N ARG A 96 10.97 11.18 7.49
CA ARG A 96 10.62 10.38 6.31
C ARG A 96 9.18 10.64 5.82
N ALA A 97 8.22 10.87 6.71
CA ALA A 97 6.85 11.20 6.33
C ALA A 97 6.80 12.55 5.60
N GLN A 98 7.51 13.55 6.13
CA GLN A 98 7.64 14.87 5.50
C GLN A 98 8.28 14.77 4.10
N ALA A 99 9.34 13.97 3.95
CA ALA A 99 9.96 13.72 2.65
C ALA A 99 9.01 13.08 1.64
N LEU A 100 8.13 12.16 2.08
CA LEU A 100 7.12 11.56 1.20
C LEU A 100 6.06 12.57 0.75
N LEU A 101 5.59 13.43 1.66
CA LEU A 101 4.59 14.46 1.36
C LEU A 101 5.12 15.55 0.41
N GLN A 102 6.41 15.91 0.52
CA GLN A 102 7.07 16.84 -0.39
C GLN A 102 7.17 16.31 -1.83
N ARG A 103 7.21 14.99 -2.04
CA ARG A 103 7.25 14.37 -3.38
C ARG A 103 5.91 14.46 -4.14
N ILE A 104 4.89 15.09 -3.57
CA ILE A 104 3.55 15.28 -4.15
C ILE A 104 3.32 16.72 -4.57
N HIS A 105 3.94 17.66 -3.85
CA HIS A 105 3.86 19.09 -4.08
C HIS A 105 5.19 19.57 -4.69
N PRO A 106 5.42 19.43 -6.01
CA PRO A 106 6.55 20.06 -6.69
C PRO A 106 6.42 21.59 -6.71
#